data_AF-A0A5N5FHS4-F1
#
_entry.id   AF-A0A5N5FHS4-F1
#
_cell.length_a   1.000
_cell.length_b   1.000
_cell.length_c   1.000
_cell.angle_alpha   90.00
_cell.angle_beta   90.00
_cell.angle_gamma   90.00
#
_symmetry.space_group_name_H-M   'P 1'
#
loop_
_entity.id
_entity.type
_entity.pdbx_description
1 polymer ?
#
loop_
_entity_poly.entity_id
_entity_poly.type
_entity_poly.pdbx_seq_one_letter_code
_entity_poly.pdbx_strand_id
1 'polypeptide(L)'
;MASGAELKSESLLELMKEHLKTDAGKEITKKIGLVYQINIAPKKIGFNEVIFTVDLKKGEVKKGAYEGGKPDATFSFKDDDFVKVALGKMNPQIAFMRGAMKIKGSLSAATKFTPDIFPKPSLDIWELGGFRGGWYNSLKTSILELADSGITHVWLPPPHANGTEGCSPEGYAILMHRELKFLFTARHEKGIKAIDIVINHRAAVKQDENGLWSIFEGGKPDGRLDFDASLICRDDNDHPFGTGNPDTGDNFPFTADMDHRNPRLQSELSDWMIWLKTEIGFDGWRFDYAIGYGSSLTKLYMDRTLPEFAVAEYWRIGGVVTTFDMTTKYIMDVAVEGELWRLKDSNGKPPGLIGIKPEGAVTFIDNHETWSQNCCLSHLIKVRLGYAYILTHPGTPSIFYDHFVEWGWPKDPKRNSTAIRARNGINSKSSVTILAAEGDLYMANIDDKIVMKVWPRLDLGDLDPTNSNFHVARSGDDFAVWERNELEKAC
;
A
#
# COMPACT_ATOMS: atom_id res chain seq x y z
N MET A 1 -1.46 -4.98 -42.79
CA MET A 1 -0.57 -4.13 -41.96
C MET A 1 -0.33 -4.88 -40.66
N ALA A 2 0.93 -5.11 -40.29
CA ALA A 2 1.26 -5.90 -39.10
C ALA A 2 0.82 -5.15 -37.83
N SER A 3 0.09 -5.83 -36.95
CA SER A 3 -0.25 -5.34 -35.61
C SER A 3 1.06 -5.13 -34.81
N GLY A 4 1.38 -3.88 -34.50
CA GLY A 4 2.55 -3.53 -33.70
C GLY A 4 2.41 -4.07 -32.28
N ALA A 5 3.44 -4.72 -31.76
CA ALA A 5 3.49 -5.14 -30.36
C ALA A 5 3.40 -3.91 -29.44
N GLU A 6 2.53 -3.98 -28.46
CA GLU A 6 2.29 -2.93 -27.47
C GLU A 6 3.47 -2.84 -26.49
N LEU A 7 4.00 -1.62 -26.27
CA LEU A 7 5.19 -1.38 -25.42
C LEU A 7 4.78 -1.03 -23.99
N LYS A 8 5.48 -1.60 -22.99
CA LYS A 8 5.29 -1.30 -21.56
C LYS A 8 5.62 0.16 -21.24
N SER A 9 6.63 0.70 -21.91
CA SER A 9 7.11 2.08 -21.76
C SER A 9 6.09 3.14 -22.16
N GLU A 10 5.11 2.82 -23.01
CA GLU A 10 4.13 3.81 -23.43
C GLU A 10 3.25 4.29 -22.26
N SER A 11 2.85 3.41 -21.33
CA SER A 11 2.08 3.81 -20.14
C SER A 11 2.86 4.79 -19.28
N LEU A 12 4.15 4.51 -19.09
CA LEU A 12 5.03 5.34 -18.26
C LEU A 12 5.21 6.74 -18.86
N LEU A 13 5.25 6.84 -20.19
CA LEU A 13 5.37 8.11 -20.89
C LEU A 13 4.06 8.90 -20.92
N GLU A 14 2.90 8.23 -20.95
CA GLU A 14 1.61 8.91 -20.72
C GLU A 14 1.44 9.36 -19.26
N LEU A 15 1.88 8.57 -18.28
CA LEU A 15 1.92 9.01 -16.88
C LEU A 15 2.82 10.24 -16.70
N MET A 16 4.00 10.23 -17.33
CA MET A 16 4.90 11.38 -17.33
C MET A 16 4.24 12.63 -17.94
N LYS A 17 3.46 12.48 -19.00
CA LYS A 17 2.72 13.57 -19.64
C LYS A 17 1.74 14.25 -18.67
N GLU A 18 1.00 13.45 -17.91
CA GLU A 18 0.06 13.97 -16.90
C GLU A 18 0.82 14.56 -15.71
N HIS A 19 1.86 13.90 -15.22
CA HIS A 19 2.70 14.40 -14.13
C HIS A 19 3.29 15.79 -14.43
N LEU A 20 3.72 16.06 -15.66
CA LEU A 20 4.27 17.36 -16.05
C LEU A 20 3.26 18.53 -15.99
N LYS A 21 1.96 18.25 -15.85
CA LYS A 21 0.92 19.29 -15.63
C LYS A 21 0.82 19.72 -14.16
N THR A 22 1.29 18.88 -13.22
CA THR A 22 1.28 19.14 -11.78
C THR A 22 2.35 20.16 -11.38
N ASP A 23 2.27 20.71 -10.17
CA ASP A 23 3.28 21.64 -9.67
C ASP A 23 4.64 20.95 -9.43
N ALA A 24 4.66 19.69 -8.98
CA ALA A 24 5.88 18.89 -8.90
C ALA A 24 6.53 18.70 -10.29
N GLY A 25 5.72 18.40 -11.31
CA GLY A 25 6.16 18.31 -12.69
C GLY A 25 6.71 19.64 -13.23
N LYS A 26 6.09 20.77 -12.89
CA LYS A 26 6.59 22.11 -13.25
C LYS A 26 7.93 22.43 -12.59
N GLU A 27 8.21 21.92 -11.39
CA GLU A 27 9.55 22.06 -10.79
C GLU A 27 10.61 21.24 -11.53
N ILE A 28 10.25 20.06 -12.06
CA ILE A 28 11.12 19.26 -12.92
C ILE A 28 11.43 20.01 -14.23
N THR A 29 10.43 20.60 -14.88
CA THR A 29 10.63 21.37 -16.13
C THR A 29 11.56 22.56 -15.89
N LYS A 30 11.35 23.32 -14.81
CA LYS A 30 12.21 24.46 -14.42
C LYS A 30 13.65 24.01 -14.13
N LYS A 31 13.84 22.90 -13.42
CA LYS A 31 15.16 22.40 -13.00
C LYS A 31 15.98 21.85 -14.18
N ILE A 32 15.32 21.20 -15.14
CA ILE A 32 16.00 20.48 -16.22
C ILE A 32 15.99 21.28 -17.51
N GLY A 33 14.81 21.69 -18.01
CA GLY A 33 14.66 22.54 -19.19
C GLY A 33 15.29 22.01 -20.47
N LEU A 34 15.25 20.68 -20.71
CA LEU A 34 15.85 20.02 -21.87
C LEU A 34 14.82 19.25 -22.69
N VAL A 35 15.15 19.00 -23.96
CA VAL A 35 14.35 18.17 -24.87
C VAL A 35 15.06 16.84 -25.09
N TYR A 36 14.41 15.75 -24.71
CA TYR A 36 14.89 14.40 -24.95
C TYR A 36 14.07 13.69 -26.01
N GLN A 37 14.75 12.96 -26.89
CA GLN A 37 14.10 11.97 -27.75
C GLN A 37 14.43 10.57 -27.23
N ILE A 38 13.41 9.72 -27.11
CA ILE A 38 13.53 8.36 -26.58
C ILE A 38 13.06 7.39 -27.66
N ASN A 39 13.98 6.59 -28.16
CA ASN A 39 13.72 5.53 -29.13
C ASN A 39 13.60 4.19 -28.39
N ILE A 40 12.44 3.55 -28.46
CA ILE A 40 12.18 2.33 -27.70
C ILE A 40 11.92 1.16 -28.65
N ALA A 41 12.80 0.17 -28.60
CA ALA A 41 12.65 -1.06 -29.34
C ALA A 41 11.94 -2.15 -28.51
N PRO A 42 10.96 -2.87 -29.08
CA PRO A 42 10.30 -3.98 -28.38
C PRO A 42 11.26 -5.09 -27.91
N LYS A 43 12.30 -5.37 -28.71
CA LYS A 43 13.24 -6.48 -28.45
C LYS A 43 14.71 -6.15 -28.69
N LYS A 44 15.03 -5.37 -29.73
CA LYS A 44 16.41 -5.10 -30.12
C LYS A 44 16.56 -3.65 -30.59
N ILE A 45 17.42 -2.88 -29.91
CA ILE A 45 17.72 -1.49 -30.27
C ILE A 45 18.07 -1.40 -31.76
N GLY A 46 17.44 -0.45 -32.46
CA GLY A 46 17.53 -0.22 -33.90
C GLY A 46 16.50 -0.95 -34.76
N PHE A 47 15.59 -1.76 -34.18
CA PHE A 47 14.58 -2.51 -34.92
C PHE A 47 13.17 -2.21 -34.38
N ASN A 48 12.27 -1.76 -35.28
CA ASN A 48 10.87 -1.41 -34.97
C ASN A 48 10.76 -0.45 -33.77
N GLU A 49 11.62 0.57 -33.73
CA GLU A 49 11.63 1.53 -32.64
C GLU A 49 10.39 2.43 -32.70
N VAL A 50 9.74 2.59 -31.56
CA VAL A 50 8.74 3.63 -31.35
C VAL A 50 9.44 4.82 -30.73
N ILE A 51 9.21 6.01 -31.30
CA ILE A 51 9.90 7.23 -30.90
C ILE A 51 8.96 8.08 -30.05
N PHE A 52 9.50 8.62 -28.96
CA PHE A 52 8.83 9.58 -28.09
C PHE A 52 9.71 10.82 -27.93
N THR A 53 9.04 11.95 -27.80
CA THR A 53 9.64 13.24 -27.48
C THR A 53 9.18 13.64 -26.08
N VAL A 54 10.14 13.95 -25.22
CA VAL A 54 9.92 14.52 -23.89
C VAL A 54 10.51 15.93 -23.89
N ASP A 55 9.64 16.93 -24.02
CA ASP A 55 10.00 18.35 -24.05
C ASP A 55 9.80 18.96 -22.65
N LEU A 56 10.85 18.94 -21.82
CA LEU A 56 10.83 19.55 -20.49
C LEU A 56 11.00 21.08 -20.54
N LYS A 57 11.15 21.70 -21.72
CA LYS A 57 11.05 23.16 -21.86
C LYS A 57 9.58 23.58 -21.88
N LYS A 58 8.71 22.73 -22.43
CA LYS A 58 7.26 22.97 -22.54
C LYS A 58 6.42 22.16 -21.56
N GLY A 59 6.99 21.15 -20.90
CA GLY A 59 6.25 20.21 -20.06
C GLY A 59 5.38 19.25 -20.87
N GLU A 60 5.82 18.85 -22.06
CA GLU A 60 5.04 18.01 -22.98
C GLU A 60 5.72 16.66 -23.26
N VAL A 61 4.91 15.62 -23.39
CA VAL A 61 5.34 14.31 -23.92
C VAL A 61 4.48 13.97 -25.14
N LYS A 62 5.12 13.57 -26.24
CA LYS A 62 4.47 13.25 -27.52
C LYS A 62 5.07 12.00 -28.16
N LYS A 63 4.23 11.18 -28.79
CA LYS A 63 4.66 10.09 -29.66
C LYS A 63 5.07 10.67 -31.01
N GLY A 64 6.29 10.37 -31.46
CA GLY A 64 6.90 10.93 -32.67
C GLY A 64 8.28 11.53 -32.41
N ALA A 65 9.02 11.75 -33.50
CA ALA A 65 10.30 12.43 -33.46
C ALA A 65 10.14 13.91 -33.11
N TYR A 66 11.18 14.52 -32.53
CA TYR A 66 11.13 15.93 -32.17
C TYR A 66 11.17 16.80 -33.44
N GLU A 67 10.15 17.64 -33.63
CA GLU A 67 10.00 18.49 -34.83
C GLU A 67 10.68 19.86 -34.69
N GLY A 68 11.05 20.26 -33.47
CA GLY A 68 11.64 21.58 -33.17
C GLY A 68 13.15 21.68 -33.43
N GLY A 69 13.72 20.85 -34.31
CA GLY A 69 15.14 20.81 -34.63
C GLY A 69 15.85 19.60 -34.02
N LYS A 70 17.04 19.80 -33.42
CA LYS A 70 17.79 18.71 -32.77
C LYS A 70 17.42 18.61 -31.28
N PRO A 71 17.05 17.42 -30.76
CA PRO A 71 16.89 17.24 -29.33
C PRO A 71 18.25 17.40 -28.61
N ASP A 72 18.21 17.79 -27.33
CA ASP A 72 19.41 18.00 -26.51
C ASP A 72 20.16 16.66 -26.30
N ALA A 73 19.41 15.56 -26.13
CA ALA A 73 19.94 14.20 -26.17
C ALA A 73 18.90 13.22 -26.74
N THR A 74 19.40 12.15 -27.37
CA THR A 74 18.60 11.02 -27.85
C THR A 74 19.04 9.74 -27.16
N PHE A 75 18.10 9.02 -26.58
CA PHE A 75 18.33 7.74 -25.92
C PHE A 75 17.69 6.62 -26.72
N SER A 76 18.35 5.46 -26.79
CA SER A 76 17.77 4.26 -27.38
C SER A 76 17.82 3.10 -26.41
N PHE A 77 16.69 2.41 -26.23
CA PHE A 77 16.51 1.35 -25.24
C PHE A 77 15.78 0.13 -25.84
N LYS A 78 15.93 -1.02 -25.17
CA LYS A 78 14.90 -2.06 -25.20
C LYS A 78 13.79 -1.64 -24.22
N ASP A 79 12.54 -1.99 -24.54
CA ASP A 79 11.36 -1.62 -23.73
C ASP A 79 11.52 -1.94 -22.24
N ASP A 80 11.91 -3.16 -21.90
CA ASP A 80 12.13 -3.57 -20.49
C ASP A 80 13.27 -2.81 -19.80
N ASP A 81 14.30 -2.41 -20.55
CA ASP A 81 15.46 -1.71 -19.97
C ASP A 81 15.13 -0.24 -19.73
N PHE A 82 14.35 0.39 -20.62
CA PHE A 82 13.81 1.73 -20.39
C PHE A 82 12.97 1.77 -19.12
N VAL A 83 12.04 0.82 -18.95
CA VAL A 83 11.18 0.75 -17.76
C VAL A 83 12.01 0.62 -16.48
N LYS A 84 13.06 -0.23 -16.47
CA LYS A 84 13.94 -0.34 -15.30
C LYS A 84 14.70 0.94 -15.01
N VAL A 85 15.15 1.66 -16.03
CA VAL A 85 15.87 2.93 -15.86
C VAL A 85 14.94 4.01 -15.33
N ALA A 86 13.75 4.16 -15.91
CA ALA A 86 12.78 5.16 -15.48
C ALA A 86 12.24 4.89 -14.06
N LEU A 87 12.06 3.63 -13.67
CA LEU A 87 11.68 3.24 -12.30
C LEU A 87 12.84 3.24 -11.29
N GLY A 88 14.05 3.66 -11.68
CA GLY A 88 15.21 3.67 -10.80
C GLY A 88 15.81 2.28 -10.47
N LYS A 89 15.23 1.19 -10.99
CA LYS A 89 15.71 -0.19 -10.84
C LYS A 89 17.02 -0.46 -11.59
N MET A 90 17.41 0.43 -12.51
CA MET A 90 18.69 0.37 -13.22
C MET A 90 19.29 1.76 -13.35
N ASN A 91 20.55 1.92 -12.94
CA ASN A 91 21.25 3.18 -13.09
C ASN A 91 21.51 3.49 -14.58
N PRO A 92 21.17 4.70 -15.08
CA PRO A 92 21.36 5.07 -16.49
C PRO A 92 22.81 4.96 -16.98
N GLN A 93 23.80 5.33 -16.16
CA GLN A 93 25.21 5.25 -16.55
C GLN A 93 25.65 3.78 -16.72
N ILE A 94 25.21 2.90 -15.82
CA ILE A 94 25.45 1.46 -15.92
C ILE A 94 24.76 0.87 -17.15
N ALA A 95 23.53 1.30 -17.44
CA ALA A 95 22.79 0.89 -18.63
C ALA A 95 23.55 1.25 -19.92
N PHE A 96 24.14 2.45 -19.97
CA PHE A 96 24.98 2.87 -21.09
C PHE A 96 26.25 2.03 -21.23
N MET A 97 27.02 1.87 -20.14
CA MET A 97 28.27 1.09 -20.15
C MET A 97 28.06 -0.36 -20.58
N ARG A 98 26.92 -0.97 -20.25
CA ARG A 98 26.56 -2.36 -20.61
C ARG A 98 25.89 -2.49 -21.97
N GLY A 99 25.71 -1.39 -22.70
CA GLY A 99 25.04 -1.38 -24.01
C GLY A 99 23.52 -1.59 -23.95
N ALA A 100 22.91 -1.54 -22.76
CA ALA A 100 21.46 -1.57 -22.57
C ALA A 100 20.78 -0.24 -22.91
N MET A 101 21.56 0.85 -22.98
CA MET A 101 21.16 2.17 -23.44
C MET A 101 22.20 2.69 -24.45
N LYS A 102 21.74 3.35 -25.52
CA LYS A 102 22.60 4.16 -26.40
C LYS A 102 22.26 5.63 -26.25
N ILE A 103 23.26 6.50 -26.35
CA ILE A 103 23.10 7.95 -26.24
C ILE A 103 23.65 8.62 -27.50
N LYS A 104 22.94 9.61 -28.04
CA LYS A 104 23.42 10.57 -29.03
C LYS A 104 23.10 11.99 -28.54
N GLY A 105 23.84 12.99 -29.00
CA GLY A 105 23.64 14.40 -28.58
C GLY A 105 24.57 14.80 -27.44
N SER A 106 24.15 15.78 -26.62
CA SER A 106 24.98 16.36 -25.57
C SER A 106 25.14 15.40 -24.39
N LEU A 107 26.38 15.06 -24.05
CA LEU A 107 26.68 14.24 -22.86
C LEU A 107 26.29 14.94 -21.56
N SER A 108 26.41 16.27 -21.49
CA SER A 108 25.97 17.05 -20.33
C SER A 108 24.44 17.07 -20.17
N ALA A 109 23.70 17.11 -21.29
CA ALA A 109 22.25 16.91 -21.26
C ALA A 109 21.92 15.48 -20.82
N ALA A 110 22.67 14.49 -21.33
CA ALA A 110 22.44 13.10 -21.00
C ALA A 110 22.67 12.77 -19.50
N THR A 111 23.62 13.43 -18.83
CA THR A 111 23.82 13.25 -17.39
C THR A 111 22.65 13.74 -16.52
N LYS A 112 21.78 14.60 -17.06
CA LYS A 112 20.56 15.06 -16.38
C LYS A 112 19.36 14.15 -16.61
N PHE A 113 19.50 13.10 -17.43
CA PHE A 113 18.50 12.06 -17.59
C PHE A 113 18.64 11.05 -16.44
N THR A 114 17.97 11.34 -15.33
CA THR A 114 17.93 10.49 -14.13
C THR A 114 16.53 9.94 -13.90
N PRO A 115 16.37 8.87 -13.10
CA PRO A 115 15.03 8.35 -12.77
C PRO A 115 14.11 9.41 -12.15
N ASP A 116 14.66 10.42 -11.47
CA ASP A 116 13.88 11.50 -10.83
C ASP A 116 13.12 12.41 -11.82
N ILE A 117 13.36 12.31 -13.13
CA ILE A 117 12.58 13.06 -14.14
C ILE A 117 11.23 12.39 -14.40
N PHE A 118 11.11 11.11 -14.08
CA PHE A 118 9.90 10.34 -14.26
C PHE A 118 9.06 10.44 -12.99
N PRO A 119 7.71 10.34 -13.11
CA PRO A 119 6.87 10.19 -11.95
C PRO A 119 7.39 9.00 -11.14
N LYS A 120 7.75 9.26 -9.88
CA LYS A 120 8.12 8.18 -8.98
C LYS A 120 6.86 7.35 -8.73
N PRO A 121 6.94 6.02 -8.62
CA PRO A 121 5.78 5.19 -8.33
C PRO A 121 5.28 5.38 -6.88
N SER A 122 4.74 6.57 -6.56
CA SER A 122 4.11 6.93 -5.28
C SER A 122 2.82 7.65 -5.58
N LEU A 123 1.76 7.30 -4.84
CA LEU A 123 0.38 7.82 -4.89
C LEU A 123 -0.30 7.83 -6.28
N ASP A 124 0.30 8.43 -7.30
CA ASP A 124 -0.24 8.56 -8.66
C ASP A 124 -0.58 7.20 -9.32
N ILE A 125 0.15 6.12 -9.02
CA ILE A 125 -0.14 4.78 -9.58
C ILE A 125 -1.32 4.10 -8.89
N TRP A 126 -1.53 4.41 -7.60
CA TRP A 126 -2.65 3.92 -6.80
C TRP A 126 -3.94 4.70 -7.12
N GLU A 127 -3.81 5.99 -7.44
CA GLU A 127 -4.95 6.88 -7.74
C GLU A 127 -5.32 6.96 -9.23
N LEU A 128 -4.39 6.79 -10.18
CA LEU A 128 -4.66 6.95 -11.63
C LEU A 128 -4.84 5.65 -12.41
N GLY A 129 -4.90 4.49 -11.75
CA GLY A 129 -5.04 3.20 -12.45
C GLY A 129 -3.90 2.90 -13.44
N GLY A 130 -2.70 3.45 -13.19
CA GLY A 130 -1.59 3.57 -14.14
C GLY A 130 -0.86 2.28 -14.56
N PHE A 131 -1.37 1.10 -14.23
CA PHE A 131 -0.94 -0.14 -14.87
C PHE A 131 -1.67 -0.28 -16.21
N ARG A 132 -0.98 -0.57 -17.32
CA ARG A 132 -1.70 -0.94 -18.56
C ARG A 132 -2.49 -2.22 -18.28
N GLY A 133 -3.81 -2.10 -18.25
CA GLY A 133 -4.74 -3.12 -17.77
C GLY A 133 -5.35 -2.87 -16.39
N GLY A 134 -4.99 -1.83 -15.65
CA GLY A 134 -5.55 -1.52 -14.32
C GLY A 134 -4.90 -2.29 -13.16
N TRP A 135 -4.91 -1.67 -11.97
CA TRP A 135 -4.33 -2.22 -10.73
C TRP A 135 -4.84 -3.63 -10.39
N TYR A 136 -6.16 -3.84 -10.55
CA TYR A 136 -6.79 -5.13 -10.27
C TYR A 136 -6.26 -6.27 -11.15
N ASN A 137 -5.89 -5.99 -12.40
CA ASN A 137 -5.28 -7.00 -13.27
C ASN A 137 -3.82 -7.30 -12.88
N SER A 138 -3.07 -6.31 -12.37
CA SER A 138 -1.74 -6.56 -11.77
C SER A 138 -1.87 -7.50 -10.56
N LEU A 139 -2.76 -7.17 -9.62
CA LEU A 139 -3.02 -7.98 -8.43
C LEU A 139 -3.47 -9.41 -8.79
N LYS A 140 -4.28 -9.57 -9.84
CA LYS A 140 -4.69 -10.89 -10.33
C LYS A 140 -3.51 -11.80 -10.65
N THR A 141 -2.42 -11.26 -11.22
CA THR A 141 -1.22 -12.05 -11.53
C THR A 141 -0.46 -12.49 -10.28
N SER A 142 -0.64 -11.81 -9.15
CA SER A 142 0.02 -12.09 -7.88
C SER A 142 -0.81 -12.95 -6.90
N ILE A 143 -2.09 -13.23 -7.17
CA ILE A 143 -2.97 -13.99 -6.24
C ILE A 143 -2.36 -15.33 -5.82
N LEU A 144 -1.78 -16.09 -6.76
CA LEU A 144 -1.18 -17.38 -6.46
C LEU A 144 0.00 -17.23 -5.50
N GLU A 145 0.87 -16.25 -5.75
CA GLU A 145 2.03 -15.99 -4.90
C GLU A 145 1.63 -15.52 -3.50
N LEU A 146 0.57 -14.71 -3.40
CA LEU A 146 -0.01 -14.30 -2.11
C LEU A 146 -0.55 -15.51 -1.34
N ALA A 147 -1.33 -16.37 -2.00
CA ALA A 147 -1.90 -17.56 -1.38
C ALA A 147 -0.81 -18.54 -0.93
N ASP A 148 0.16 -18.82 -1.79
CA ASP A 148 1.30 -19.71 -1.50
C ASP A 148 2.20 -19.14 -0.38
N SER A 149 2.19 -17.82 -0.20
CA SER A 149 2.86 -17.15 0.91
C SER A 149 2.06 -17.14 2.21
N GLY A 150 0.88 -17.76 2.25
CA GLY A 150 0.03 -17.86 3.44
C GLY A 150 -0.77 -16.60 3.75
N ILE A 151 -0.92 -15.69 2.78
CA ILE A 151 -1.78 -14.51 2.93
C ILE A 151 -3.25 -14.94 2.90
N THR A 152 -4.03 -14.43 3.85
CA THR A 152 -5.45 -14.79 4.00
C THR A 152 -6.40 -13.65 3.65
N HIS A 153 -5.94 -12.40 3.74
CA HIS A 153 -6.72 -11.20 3.45
C HIS A 153 -5.88 -10.21 2.64
N VAL A 154 -6.52 -9.51 1.72
CA VAL A 154 -5.94 -8.38 0.98
C VAL A 154 -6.77 -7.15 1.28
N TRP A 155 -6.11 -6.10 1.75
CA TRP A 155 -6.68 -4.77 1.77
C TRP A 155 -6.58 -4.20 0.34
N LEU A 156 -7.74 -4.04 -0.31
CA LEU A 156 -7.83 -3.45 -1.65
C LEU A 156 -7.94 -1.92 -1.52
N PRO A 157 -7.58 -1.12 -2.53
CA PRO A 157 -7.92 0.29 -2.50
C PRO A 157 -9.45 0.49 -2.48
N PRO A 158 -9.92 1.68 -2.07
CA PRO A 158 -11.34 1.97 -2.09
C PRO A 158 -11.93 1.78 -3.50
N PRO A 159 -13.07 1.07 -3.64
CA PRO A 159 -13.59 0.70 -4.96
C PRO A 159 -14.41 1.82 -5.64
N HIS A 160 -14.50 3.02 -5.07
CA HIS A 160 -15.31 4.12 -5.59
C HIS A 160 -14.63 4.88 -6.76
N ALA A 161 -15.41 5.66 -7.50
CA ALA A 161 -14.93 6.48 -8.58
C ALA A 161 -14.05 7.61 -8.02
N ASN A 162 -12.82 7.73 -8.50
CA ASN A 162 -12.08 8.98 -8.37
C ASN A 162 -12.32 9.78 -9.64
N GLY A 163 -12.96 10.94 -9.50
CA GLY A 163 -12.73 12.03 -10.43
C GLY A 163 -11.28 12.48 -10.34
N THR A 164 -10.84 13.13 -11.38
CA THR A 164 -9.47 13.65 -11.51
C THR A 164 -9.19 14.71 -10.46
N GLU A 165 -8.68 14.31 -9.30
CA GLU A 165 -7.77 15.03 -8.39
C GLU A 165 -7.69 14.26 -7.04
N GLY A 166 -6.47 14.02 -6.56
CA GLY A 166 -6.20 13.19 -5.37
C GLY A 166 -6.90 13.68 -4.10
N CYS A 167 -7.14 12.75 -3.18
CA CYS A 167 -7.77 12.97 -1.86
C CYS A 167 -9.20 13.56 -1.83
N SER A 168 -10.10 13.17 -2.73
CA SER A 168 -11.54 13.39 -2.51
C SER A 168 -12.35 12.24 -3.11
N PRO A 169 -12.94 11.34 -2.29
CA PRO A 169 -13.74 10.24 -2.79
C PRO A 169 -15.05 10.77 -3.42
N GLU A 170 -15.07 10.87 -4.75
CA GLU A 170 -16.28 11.09 -5.54
C GLU A 170 -17.20 9.86 -5.46
N GLY A 171 -18.10 9.86 -4.47
CA GLY A 171 -19.33 9.09 -4.52
C GLY A 171 -19.21 7.56 -4.37
N TYR A 172 -20.24 6.92 -3.81
CA TYR A 172 -20.34 5.46 -3.69
C TYR A 172 -20.59 4.71 -5.00
N ALA A 173 -20.10 5.22 -6.14
CA ALA A 173 -20.19 4.57 -7.43
C ALA A 173 -18.92 3.77 -7.71
N ILE A 174 -19.01 2.45 -7.83
CA ILE A 174 -17.87 1.61 -8.22
C ILE A 174 -17.57 1.82 -9.70
N LEU A 175 -16.43 2.43 -10.02
CA LEU A 175 -15.85 2.33 -11.35
C LEU A 175 -15.31 0.89 -11.54
N MET A 176 -15.78 0.24 -12.60
CA MET A 176 -15.29 -1.04 -13.14
C MET A 176 -15.80 -2.33 -12.46
N HIS A 177 -17.13 -2.51 -12.50
CA HIS A 177 -17.83 -3.71 -12.02
C HIS A 177 -17.33 -5.06 -12.59
N ARG A 178 -16.74 -5.08 -13.80
CA ARG A 178 -16.36 -6.33 -14.48
C ARG A 178 -15.00 -6.88 -14.03
N GLU A 179 -13.97 -6.04 -13.97
CA GLU A 179 -12.61 -6.48 -13.60
C GLU A 179 -12.52 -6.84 -12.11
N LEU A 180 -13.21 -6.06 -11.27
CA LEU A 180 -13.31 -6.32 -9.84
C LEU A 180 -14.00 -7.67 -9.58
N LYS A 181 -15.13 -7.97 -10.23
CA LYS A 181 -15.80 -9.28 -10.08
C LYS A 181 -14.91 -10.46 -10.48
N PHE A 182 -14.13 -10.34 -11.56
CA PHE A 182 -13.20 -11.41 -11.95
C PHE A 182 -12.04 -11.60 -10.98
N LEU A 183 -11.50 -10.52 -10.40
CA LEU A 183 -10.51 -10.59 -9.33
C LEU A 183 -11.09 -11.32 -8.10
N PHE A 184 -12.36 -11.05 -7.78
CA PHE A 184 -13.04 -11.62 -6.62
C PHE A 184 -13.30 -13.12 -6.78
N THR A 185 -13.69 -13.58 -7.98
CA THR A 185 -13.76 -15.01 -8.27
C THR A 185 -12.40 -15.69 -8.10
N ALA A 186 -11.34 -15.14 -8.70
CA ALA A 186 -10.01 -15.74 -8.68
C ALA A 186 -9.39 -15.82 -7.26
N ARG A 187 -9.66 -14.84 -6.39
CA ARG A 187 -9.15 -14.83 -5.01
C ARG A 187 -9.93 -15.76 -4.09
N HIS A 188 -11.26 -15.84 -4.24
CA HIS A 188 -12.11 -16.74 -3.44
C HIS A 188 -11.78 -18.20 -3.72
N GLU A 189 -11.49 -18.56 -4.98
CA GLU A 189 -10.97 -19.89 -5.35
C GLU A 189 -9.67 -20.26 -4.62
N LYS A 190 -8.92 -19.28 -4.12
CA LYS A 190 -7.68 -19.45 -3.36
C LYS A 190 -7.82 -19.14 -1.87
N GLY A 191 -9.04 -18.88 -1.40
CA GLY A 191 -9.34 -18.60 0.00
C GLY A 191 -8.85 -17.23 0.49
N ILE A 192 -8.49 -16.30 -0.41
CA ILE A 192 -8.06 -14.95 -0.05
C ILE A 192 -9.28 -14.02 0.02
N LYS A 193 -9.44 -13.37 1.18
CA LYS A 193 -10.52 -12.42 1.50
C LYS A 193 -10.13 -10.97 1.14
N ALA A 194 -11.11 -10.07 0.99
CA ALA A 194 -10.84 -8.66 0.68
C ALA A 194 -11.61 -7.69 1.59
N ILE A 195 -10.95 -6.58 1.90
CA ILE A 195 -11.46 -5.52 2.78
C ILE A 195 -11.11 -4.13 2.25
N ASP A 196 -12.04 -3.16 2.33
CA ASP A 196 -11.85 -1.69 2.41
C ASP A 196 -13.20 -0.95 2.41
N ILE A 197 -13.28 0.22 3.07
CA ILE A 197 -14.36 1.22 2.97
C ILE A 197 -13.88 2.61 3.42
N VAL A 198 -14.42 3.66 2.77
CA VAL A 198 -14.32 5.06 3.19
C VAL A 198 -15.73 5.60 3.40
N ILE A 199 -16.04 6.03 4.62
CA ILE A 199 -17.40 6.47 4.95
C ILE A 199 -17.49 7.75 5.78
N ASN A 200 -16.38 8.28 6.30
CA ASN A 200 -16.36 9.52 7.09
C ASN A 200 -16.83 10.71 6.26
N HIS A 201 -16.17 10.90 5.13
CA HIS A 201 -16.32 12.04 4.24
C HIS A 201 -16.68 11.56 2.85
N ARG A 202 -17.31 12.43 2.07
CA ARG A 202 -17.69 12.15 0.69
C ARG A 202 -17.68 13.44 -0.14
N ALA A 203 -17.22 13.36 -1.38
CA ALA A 203 -17.35 14.50 -2.29
C ALA A 203 -18.75 14.56 -2.90
N ALA A 204 -19.30 15.77 -2.95
CA ALA A 204 -20.50 16.06 -3.72
C ALA A 204 -20.17 16.03 -5.22
N VAL A 205 -21.12 15.55 -6.02
CA VAL A 205 -20.94 15.41 -7.47
C VAL A 205 -21.49 16.60 -8.25
N LYS A 206 -22.33 17.42 -7.60
CA LYS A 206 -22.96 18.59 -8.22
C LYS A 206 -23.07 19.74 -7.23
N GLN A 207 -23.10 20.94 -7.79
CA GLN A 207 -23.48 22.15 -7.07
C GLN A 207 -25.00 22.25 -6.94
N ASP A 208 -25.48 22.81 -5.83
CA ASP A 208 -26.88 23.21 -5.67
C ASP A 208 -27.19 24.55 -6.35
N GLU A 209 -28.42 25.04 -6.17
CA GLU A 209 -28.89 26.31 -6.74
C GLU A 209 -28.10 27.55 -6.27
N ASN A 210 -27.37 27.44 -5.15
CA ASN A 210 -26.54 28.50 -4.60
C ASN A 210 -25.05 28.35 -5.00
N GLY A 211 -24.72 27.37 -5.84
CA GLY A 211 -23.35 27.10 -6.29
C GLY A 211 -22.51 26.33 -5.27
N LEU A 212 -23.12 25.74 -4.24
CA LEU A 212 -22.42 24.98 -3.20
C LEU A 212 -22.33 23.51 -3.61
N TRP A 213 -21.15 22.90 -3.48
CA TRP A 213 -20.93 21.47 -3.73
C TRP A 213 -21.57 20.63 -2.62
N SER A 214 -22.88 20.43 -2.71
CA SER A 214 -23.70 19.81 -1.66
C SER A 214 -24.58 18.68 -2.16
N ILE A 215 -24.63 18.41 -3.47
CA ILE A 215 -25.49 17.38 -4.06
C ILE A 215 -24.68 16.11 -4.35
N PHE A 216 -25.07 15.01 -3.73
CA PHE A 216 -24.42 13.71 -3.84
C PHE A 216 -25.26 12.75 -4.66
N GLU A 217 -24.62 11.83 -5.40
CA GLU A 217 -25.31 10.79 -6.16
C GLU A 217 -24.71 9.40 -5.87
N GLY A 218 -25.57 8.41 -5.64
CA GLY A 218 -25.18 7.01 -5.42
C GLY A 218 -24.96 6.21 -6.71
N GLY A 219 -25.25 6.78 -7.86
CA GLY A 219 -25.03 6.17 -9.17
C GLY A 219 -26.06 5.10 -9.56
N LYS A 220 -27.17 4.95 -8.81
CA LYS A 220 -28.29 4.06 -9.15
C LYS A 220 -29.57 4.86 -9.42
N PRO A 221 -30.43 4.41 -10.36
CA PRO A 221 -31.70 5.09 -10.64
C PRO A 221 -32.71 5.10 -9.48
N ASP A 222 -32.45 4.34 -8.41
CA ASP A 222 -33.36 4.21 -7.26
C ASP A 222 -33.19 5.32 -6.22
N GLY A 223 -32.27 6.27 -6.44
CA GLY A 223 -32.06 7.42 -5.57
C GLY A 223 -31.36 7.10 -4.24
N ARG A 224 -30.88 5.86 -4.05
CA ARG A 224 -30.09 5.53 -2.85
C ARG A 224 -28.75 6.21 -2.90
N LEU A 225 -28.34 6.76 -1.76
CA LEU A 225 -27.15 7.57 -1.56
C LEU A 225 -27.16 8.90 -2.32
N ASP A 226 -28.34 9.32 -2.80
CA ASP A 226 -28.57 10.66 -3.33
C ASP A 226 -28.94 11.58 -2.16
N PHE A 227 -28.00 12.44 -1.79
CA PHE A 227 -28.06 13.28 -0.60
C PHE A 227 -27.88 14.76 -0.96
N ASP A 228 -28.16 15.61 0.02
CA ASP A 228 -27.97 17.05 -0.04
C ASP A 228 -27.24 17.54 1.24
N ALA A 229 -27.15 18.86 1.42
CA ALA A 229 -26.54 19.49 2.59
C ALA A 229 -27.13 19.05 3.95
N SER A 230 -28.31 18.41 4.00
CA SER A 230 -28.88 17.87 5.24
C SER A 230 -28.14 16.65 5.78
N LEU A 231 -27.27 16.05 4.98
CA LEU A 231 -26.43 14.92 5.35
C LEU A 231 -24.97 15.31 5.62
N ILE A 232 -24.64 16.59 5.53
CA ILE A 232 -23.32 17.14 5.90
C ILE A 232 -23.38 17.62 7.36
N CYS A 233 -22.35 17.31 8.14
CA CYS A 233 -22.21 17.79 9.52
C CYS A 233 -22.27 19.32 9.57
N ARG A 234 -23.09 19.89 10.48
CA ARG A 234 -23.30 21.35 10.52
C ARG A 234 -22.10 22.16 11.05
N ASP A 235 -21.15 21.46 11.65
CA ASP A 235 -19.90 21.98 12.20
C ASP A 235 -18.67 21.53 11.39
N ASP A 236 -18.89 21.05 10.15
CA ASP A 236 -17.83 20.88 9.16
C ASP A 236 -17.20 22.25 8.84
N ASN A 237 -15.89 22.34 9.03
CA ASN A 237 -15.16 23.61 8.90
C ASN A 237 -15.03 24.08 7.46
N ASP A 238 -14.96 23.14 6.51
CA ASP A 238 -14.76 23.42 5.09
C ASP A 238 -16.10 23.49 4.34
N HIS A 239 -17.16 22.93 4.93
CA HIS A 239 -18.53 22.93 4.39
C HIS A 239 -19.53 23.55 5.39
N PRO A 240 -19.39 24.84 5.75
CA PRO A 240 -20.19 25.52 6.79
C PRO A 240 -21.68 25.71 6.42
N PHE A 241 -22.09 25.19 5.27
CA PHE A 241 -23.47 25.14 4.80
C PHE A 241 -24.19 23.81 5.14
N GLY A 242 -23.48 22.86 5.76
CA GLY A 242 -24.09 21.63 6.29
C GLY A 242 -25.21 21.93 7.29
N THR A 243 -26.27 21.13 7.25
CA THR A 243 -27.45 21.32 8.13
C THR A 243 -27.79 20.07 8.96
N GLY A 244 -26.95 19.04 8.88
CA GLY A 244 -27.07 17.81 9.68
C GLY A 244 -26.77 18.01 11.17
N ASN A 245 -26.60 16.91 11.88
CA ASN A 245 -26.16 16.95 13.27
C ASN A 245 -24.68 17.39 13.38
N PRO A 246 -24.24 17.78 14.59
CA PRO A 246 -22.81 17.90 14.87
C PRO A 246 -22.06 16.61 14.61
N ASP A 247 -20.82 16.74 14.15
CA ASP A 247 -19.91 15.63 13.98
C ASP A 247 -19.73 14.84 15.29
N THR A 248 -19.43 13.56 15.14
CA THR A 248 -19.10 12.65 16.24
C THR A 248 -17.60 12.39 16.39
N GLY A 249 -16.77 12.84 15.44
CA GLY A 249 -15.32 12.70 15.49
C GLY A 249 -14.57 13.91 14.94
N ASP A 250 -13.39 13.66 14.39
CA ASP A 250 -12.49 14.67 13.82
C ASP A 250 -12.90 15.05 12.37
N ASN A 251 -12.89 16.34 12.06
CA ASN A 251 -13.18 16.87 10.72
C ASN A 251 -12.12 16.46 9.69
N PHE A 252 -12.52 15.86 8.56
CA PHE A 252 -11.61 15.66 7.44
C PHE A 252 -11.53 16.92 6.54
N PRO A 253 -10.33 17.38 6.16
CA PRO A 253 -10.22 18.59 5.35
C PRO A 253 -10.64 18.36 3.89
N PHE A 254 -11.09 19.43 3.23
CA PHE A 254 -11.39 19.50 1.78
C PHE A 254 -12.61 18.71 1.28
N THR A 255 -13.12 17.74 2.03
CA THR A 255 -14.26 16.90 1.65
C THR A 255 -15.35 16.98 2.72
N ALA A 256 -16.63 16.92 2.32
CA ALA A 256 -17.74 17.04 3.25
C ALA A 256 -17.82 15.86 4.21
N ASP A 257 -17.84 16.14 5.52
CA ASP A 257 -18.03 15.15 6.58
C ASP A 257 -19.50 14.78 6.72
N MET A 258 -19.77 13.48 6.76
CA MET A 258 -21.11 12.92 6.65
C MET A 258 -21.76 12.73 8.02
N ASP A 259 -23.01 13.16 8.17
CA ASP A 259 -23.77 13.03 9.41
C ASP A 259 -24.16 11.57 9.70
N HIS A 260 -23.27 10.84 10.36
CA HIS A 260 -23.49 9.47 10.79
C HIS A 260 -24.55 9.31 11.88
N ARG A 261 -25.10 10.39 12.47
CA ARG A 261 -26.28 10.31 13.35
C ARG A 261 -27.58 10.24 12.56
N ASN A 262 -27.57 10.62 11.28
CA ASN A 262 -28.74 10.57 10.43
C ASN A 262 -29.16 9.10 10.15
N PRO A 263 -30.40 8.68 10.51
CA PRO A 263 -30.85 7.31 10.29
C PRO A 263 -30.88 6.89 8.82
N ARG A 264 -31.13 7.84 7.90
CA ARG A 264 -31.11 7.59 6.45
C ARG A 264 -29.70 7.20 6.00
N LEU A 265 -28.69 7.98 6.38
CA LEU A 265 -27.29 7.68 6.06
C LEU A 265 -26.88 6.32 6.62
N GLN A 266 -27.19 6.06 7.90
CA GLN A 266 -26.87 4.76 8.52
C GLN A 266 -27.50 3.59 7.77
N SER A 267 -28.77 3.71 7.36
CA SER A 267 -29.47 2.66 6.64
C SER A 267 -28.88 2.44 5.25
N GLU A 268 -28.79 3.50 4.45
CA GLU A 268 -28.36 3.39 3.05
C GLU A 268 -26.88 3.01 2.92
N LEU A 269 -26.00 3.47 3.83
CA LEU A 269 -24.62 2.98 3.89
C LEU A 269 -24.53 1.51 4.27
N SER A 270 -25.37 1.05 5.21
CA SER A 270 -25.39 -0.37 5.58
C SER A 270 -25.83 -1.23 4.39
N ASP A 271 -26.85 -0.80 3.65
CA ASP A 271 -27.31 -1.49 2.44
C ASP A 271 -26.24 -1.52 1.36
N TRP A 272 -25.48 -0.43 1.19
CA TRP A 272 -24.36 -0.36 0.28
C TRP A 272 -23.21 -1.30 0.69
N MET A 273 -22.86 -1.34 1.97
CA MET A 273 -21.86 -2.28 2.51
C MET A 273 -22.32 -3.73 2.35
N ILE A 274 -23.61 -4.03 2.57
CA ILE A 274 -24.17 -5.36 2.30
C ILE A 274 -24.06 -5.69 0.80
N TRP A 275 -24.38 -4.74 -0.08
CA TRP A 275 -24.24 -4.89 -1.53
C TRP A 275 -22.78 -5.14 -1.96
N LEU A 276 -21.80 -4.47 -1.34
CA LEU A 276 -20.38 -4.77 -1.55
C LEU A 276 -20.04 -6.22 -1.20
N LYS A 277 -20.60 -6.76 -0.12
CA LYS A 277 -20.40 -8.17 0.24
C LYS A 277 -21.10 -9.12 -0.72
N THR A 278 -22.38 -8.89 -1.01
CA THR A 278 -23.21 -9.87 -1.72
C THR A 278 -23.02 -9.82 -3.23
N GLU A 279 -22.83 -8.63 -3.81
CA GLU A 279 -22.78 -8.45 -5.26
C GLU A 279 -21.38 -8.25 -5.82
N ILE A 280 -20.45 -7.70 -5.02
CA ILE A 280 -19.05 -7.54 -5.42
C ILE A 280 -18.20 -8.69 -4.87
N GLY A 281 -18.45 -9.07 -3.61
CA GLY A 281 -17.83 -10.20 -2.94
C GLY A 281 -16.88 -9.80 -1.82
N PHE A 282 -16.93 -8.57 -1.30
CA PHE A 282 -16.10 -8.19 -0.14
C PHE A 282 -16.42 -9.06 1.07
N ASP A 283 -15.43 -9.34 1.91
CA ASP A 283 -15.58 -10.25 3.04
C ASP A 283 -15.57 -9.51 4.38
N GLY A 284 -14.99 -8.29 4.38
CA GLY A 284 -14.91 -7.46 5.57
C GLY A 284 -14.46 -6.04 5.30
N TRP A 285 -14.13 -5.30 6.35
CA TRP A 285 -13.96 -3.85 6.28
C TRP A 285 -12.63 -3.37 6.85
N ARG A 286 -11.91 -2.55 6.08
CA ARG A 286 -10.94 -1.60 6.65
C ARG A 286 -11.67 -0.26 6.73
N PHE A 287 -11.91 0.25 7.92
CA PHE A 287 -12.55 1.56 8.11
C PHE A 287 -11.47 2.64 7.99
N ASP A 288 -11.50 3.37 6.87
CA ASP A 288 -10.71 4.57 6.64
C ASP A 288 -11.08 5.68 7.63
N TYR A 289 -10.08 6.46 8.04
CA TYR A 289 -10.21 7.64 8.89
C TYR A 289 -11.22 7.46 10.03
N ALA A 290 -11.18 6.30 10.72
CA ALA A 290 -12.22 5.90 11.67
C ALA A 290 -12.30 6.81 12.91
N ILE A 291 -11.32 7.69 13.12
CA ILE A 291 -11.35 8.76 14.13
C ILE A 291 -12.36 9.86 13.81
N GLY A 292 -12.74 10.01 12.54
CA GLY A 292 -13.69 11.04 12.10
C GLY A 292 -15.14 10.79 12.52
N TYR A 293 -15.47 9.59 13.03
CA TYR A 293 -16.77 9.33 13.63
C TYR A 293 -16.70 8.44 14.87
N GLY A 294 -17.72 8.56 15.73
CA GLY A 294 -17.78 7.88 17.01
C GLY A 294 -17.76 6.35 16.87
N SER A 295 -17.02 5.66 17.74
CA SER A 295 -16.85 4.18 17.67
C SER A 295 -18.13 3.36 17.83
N SER A 296 -19.18 3.95 18.42
CA SER A 296 -20.53 3.36 18.43
C SER A 296 -21.14 3.23 17.03
N LEU A 297 -20.75 4.09 16.09
CA LEU A 297 -21.19 4.03 14.69
C LEU A 297 -20.46 2.92 13.94
N THR A 298 -19.16 2.74 14.17
CA THR A 298 -18.45 1.54 13.72
C THR A 298 -19.15 0.28 14.20
N LYS A 299 -19.53 0.22 15.49
CA LYS A 299 -20.31 -0.90 16.04
C LYS A 299 -21.62 -1.11 15.28
N LEU A 300 -22.36 -0.04 15.00
CA LEU A 300 -23.62 -0.10 14.28
C LEU A 300 -23.44 -0.72 12.89
N TYR A 301 -22.43 -0.28 12.13
CA TYR A 301 -22.15 -0.85 10.81
C TYR A 301 -21.69 -2.31 10.89
N MET A 302 -20.91 -2.67 11.90
CA MET A 302 -20.51 -4.06 12.16
C MET A 302 -21.73 -4.95 12.45
N ASP A 303 -22.62 -4.52 13.34
CA ASP A 303 -23.81 -5.28 13.73
C ASP A 303 -24.78 -5.46 12.55
N ARG A 304 -24.87 -4.46 11.66
CA ARG A 304 -25.75 -4.50 10.48
C ARG A 304 -25.19 -5.29 9.30
N THR A 305 -23.86 -5.27 9.11
CA THR A 305 -23.23 -5.83 7.90
C THR A 305 -22.51 -7.16 8.14
N LEU A 306 -22.23 -7.51 9.39
CA LEU A 306 -21.66 -8.80 9.83
C LEU A 306 -20.43 -9.23 9.01
N PRO A 307 -19.37 -8.41 8.90
CA PRO A 307 -18.16 -8.78 8.16
C PRO A 307 -17.41 -9.92 8.86
N GLU A 308 -16.63 -10.69 8.10
CA GLU A 308 -15.78 -11.74 8.66
C GLU A 308 -14.56 -11.20 9.40
N PHE A 309 -14.06 -10.05 8.95
CA PHE A 309 -12.97 -9.34 9.57
C PHE A 309 -13.20 -7.83 9.46
N ALA A 310 -12.80 -7.09 10.50
CA ALA A 310 -12.75 -5.65 10.41
C ALA A 310 -11.57 -5.07 11.16
N VAL A 311 -10.91 -4.11 10.52
CA VAL A 311 -9.86 -3.28 11.09
C VAL A 311 -10.24 -1.82 10.93
N ALA A 312 -10.03 -1.02 11.96
CA ALA A 312 -10.23 0.42 11.88
C ALA A 312 -8.89 1.14 12.00
N GLU A 313 -8.73 2.20 11.23
CA GLU A 313 -7.66 3.14 11.41
C GLU A 313 -7.99 4.11 12.57
N TYR A 314 -8.07 3.55 13.76
CA TYR A 314 -8.16 4.31 15.00
C TYR A 314 -6.76 4.62 15.51
N TRP A 315 -6.45 5.90 15.61
CA TRP A 315 -5.20 6.38 16.19
C TRP A 315 -5.26 6.45 17.74
N ARG A 316 -6.28 5.82 18.37
CA ARG A 316 -6.51 5.79 19.82
C ARG A 316 -6.96 4.38 20.28
N ILE A 317 -6.59 4.00 21.50
CA ILE A 317 -6.97 2.71 22.11
C ILE A 317 -8.45 2.74 22.52
N GLY A 318 -9.22 1.67 22.22
CA GLY A 318 -10.61 1.53 22.67
C GLY A 318 -11.66 1.27 21.57
N GLY A 319 -11.23 0.94 20.34
CA GLY A 319 -12.13 0.62 19.23
C GLY A 319 -12.96 -0.66 19.44
N VAL A 320 -14.09 -0.73 18.73
CA VAL A 320 -15.04 -1.87 18.77
C VAL A 320 -14.61 -3.03 17.87
N VAL A 321 -13.66 -2.78 16.97
CA VAL A 321 -13.06 -3.73 16.03
C VAL A 321 -11.55 -3.81 16.27
N THR A 322 -10.84 -4.66 15.52
CA THR A 322 -9.37 -4.62 15.54
C THR A 322 -8.87 -3.26 15.04
N THR A 323 -7.68 -2.83 15.47
CA THR A 323 -7.13 -1.53 15.11
C THR A 323 -5.69 -1.66 14.65
N PHE A 324 -5.29 -0.83 13.70
CA PHE A 324 -3.87 -0.74 13.32
C PHE A 324 -3.03 -0.33 14.53
N ASP A 325 -2.02 -1.14 14.85
CA ASP A 325 -1.16 -0.93 16.01
C ASP A 325 -0.07 0.11 15.71
N MET A 326 -0.53 1.36 15.62
CA MET A 326 0.33 2.53 15.42
C MET A 326 1.41 2.64 16.49
N THR A 327 1.11 2.21 17.72
CA THR A 327 2.08 2.29 18.82
C THR A 327 3.26 1.36 18.56
N THR A 328 3.00 0.10 18.18
CA THR A 328 4.07 -0.83 17.79
C THR A 328 4.85 -0.31 16.58
N LYS A 329 4.16 0.25 15.57
CA LYS A 329 4.80 0.86 14.39
C LYS A 329 5.81 1.95 14.80
N TYR A 330 5.37 2.96 15.57
CA TYR A 330 6.23 4.09 15.91
C TYR A 330 7.37 3.71 16.86
N ILE A 331 7.14 2.74 17.74
CA ILE A 331 8.23 2.22 18.59
C ILE A 331 9.24 1.45 17.74
N MET A 332 8.79 0.63 16.79
CA MET A 332 9.66 -0.10 15.87
C MET A 332 10.52 0.85 15.02
N ASP A 333 9.96 1.96 14.52
CA ASP A 333 10.69 2.97 13.74
C ASP A 333 11.96 3.46 14.47
N VAL A 334 11.89 3.64 15.78
CA VAL A 334 13.02 4.11 16.60
C VAL A 334 13.88 2.94 17.11
N ALA A 335 13.25 1.82 17.48
CA ALA A 335 13.96 0.69 18.08
C ALA A 335 15.03 0.10 17.15
N VAL A 336 14.77 0.10 15.83
CA VAL A 336 15.73 -0.40 14.82
C VAL A 336 16.94 0.51 14.60
N GLU A 337 17.02 1.65 15.28
CA GLU A 337 18.19 2.53 15.28
C GLU A 337 19.17 2.23 16.43
N GLY A 338 19.17 0.98 16.93
CA GLY A 338 20.01 0.54 18.04
C GLY A 338 19.39 0.73 19.44
N GLU A 339 18.07 0.92 19.49
CA GLU A 339 17.31 1.12 20.73
C GLU A 339 16.31 -0.03 20.97
N LEU A 340 16.71 -1.26 20.67
CA LEU A 340 15.83 -2.44 20.75
C LEU A 340 15.34 -2.79 22.16
N TRP A 341 15.97 -2.22 23.20
CA TRP A 341 15.45 -2.25 24.58
C TRP A 341 14.05 -1.66 24.69
N ARG A 342 13.63 -0.79 23.76
CA ARG A 342 12.26 -0.25 23.66
C ARG A 342 11.21 -1.31 23.36
N LEU A 343 11.59 -2.44 22.77
CA LEU A 343 10.67 -3.54 22.44
C LEU A 343 10.26 -4.38 23.66
N LYS A 344 10.53 -3.90 24.87
CA LYS A 344 10.04 -4.46 26.13
C LYS A 344 9.51 -3.35 27.02
N ASP A 345 8.25 -3.44 27.43
CA ASP A 345 7.63 -2.51 28.37
C ASP A 345 8.06 -2.80 29.83
N SER A 346 7.59 -1.97 30.76
CA SER A 346 7.88 -2.12 32.19
C SER A 346 7.31 -3.40 32.82
N ASN A 347 6.36 -4.06 32.16
CA ASN A 347 5.76 -5.32 32.59
C ASN A 347 6.42 -6.55 31.92
N GLY A 348 7.47 -6.35 31.13
CA GLY A 348 8.16 -7.41 30.39
C GLY A 348 7.39 -7.91 29.17
N LYS A 349 6.41 -7.14 28.68
CA LYS A 349 5.62 -7.44 27.48
C LYS A 349 6.09 -6.64 26.27
N PRO A 350 5.77 -7.09 25.04
CA PRO A 350 5.87 -6.24 23.86
C PRO A 350 5.18 -4.89 24.11
N PRO A 351 5.77 -3.74 23.75
CA PRO A 351 5.07 -2.47 23.86
C PRO A 351 4.00 -2.35 22.75
N GLY A 352 3.05 -1.44 22.93
CA GLY A 352 1.97 -1.21 21.96
C GLY A 352 0.75 -2.10 22.19
N LEU A 353 -0.21 -2.05 21.26
CA LEU A 353 -1.48 -2.78 21.41
C LEU A 353 -1.26 -4.29 21.41
N ILE A 354 -0.26 -4.77 20.68
CA ILE A 354 0.19 -6.16 20.66
C ILE A 354 0.57 -6.70 22.06
N GLY A 355 0.98 -5.85 22.99
CA GLY A 355 1.26 -6.25 24.39
C GLY A 355 0.05 -6.23 25.31
N ILE A 356 -0.96 -5.42 24.97
CA ILE A 356 -2.12 -5.11 25.82
C ILE A 356 -3.31 -6.00 25.45
N LYS A 357 -3.64 -6.05 24.17
CA LYS A 357 -4.78 -6.78 23.61
C LYS A 357 -4.41 -7.29 22.20
N PRO A 358 -3.55 -8.31 22.10
CA PRO A 358 -2.98 -8.74 20.84
C PRO A 358 -4.06 -9.19 19.83
N GLU A 359 -5.16 -9.78 20.27
CA GLU A 359 -6.28 -10.15 19.38
C GLU A 359 -6.97 -8.95 18.72
N GLY A 360 -6.79 -7.75 19.26
CA GLY A 360 -7.27 -6.49 18.70
C GLY A 360 -6.23 -5.74 17.87
N ALA A 361 -4.99 -6.22 17.79
CA ALA A 361 -3.87 -5.53 17.17
C ALA A 361 -3.64 -5.99 15.72
N VAL A 362 -3.71 -5.06 14.78
CA VAL A 362 -3.22 -5.27 13.41
C VAL A 362 -1.86 -4.59 13.28
N THR A 363 -0.78 -5.38 13.35
CA THR A 363 0.59 -4.87 13.29
C THR A 363 1.04 -4.68 11.86
N PHE A 364 1.86 -3.67 11.58
CA PHE A 364 2.32 -3.36 10.24
C PHE A 364 3.65 -2.61 10.29
N ILE A 365 4.36 -2.55 9.17
CA ILE A 365 5.64 -1.83 9.05
C ILE A 365 5.43 -0.47 8.40
N ASP A 366 4.73 -0.45 7.27
CA ASP A 366 4.30 0.74 6.55
C ASP A 366 2.95 0.49 5.87
N ASN A 367 2.26 1.56 5.52
CA ASN A 367 1.06 1.56 4.68
C ASN A 367 1.19 2.69 3.63
N HIS A 368 0.14 2.91 2.83
CA HIS A 368 0.17 3.93 1.78
C HIS A 368 0.37 5.38 2.29
N GLU A 369 0.04 5.66 3.55
CA GLU A 369 0.21 6.97 4.20
C GLU A 369 1.60 7.15 4.83
N THR A 370 2.09 6.14 5.56
CA THR A 370 3.36 6.23 6.29
C THR A 370 4.57 5.91 5.42
N TRP A 371 4.33 5.32 4.25
CA TRP A 371 5.35 4.95 3.30
C TRP A 371 6.06 6.19 2.73
N SER A 372 7.38 6.22 2.86
CA SER A 372 8.23 7.23 2.24
C SER A 372 9.21 6.54 1.29
N GLN A 373 9.22 6.95 0.03
CA GLN A 373 10.15 6.45 -0.98
C GLN A 373 11.61 6.90 -0.79
N ASN A 374 11.90 7.73 0.22
CA ASN A 374 13.28 7.96 0.63
C ASN A 374 13.81 6.69 1.30
N CYS A 375 14.27 5.74 0.50
CA CYS A 375 14.90 4.50 0.94
C CYS A 375 16.29 4.80 1.53
N CYS A 376 16.33 5.34 2.75
CA CYS A 376 17.55 5.38 3.54
C CYS A 376 17.91 3.98 4.05
N LEU A 377 19.17 3.77 4.41
CA LEU A 377 19.65 2.49 4.92
C LEU A 377 18.88 2.03 6.17
N SER A 378 18.52 2.96 7.07
CA SER A 378 17.72 2.67 8.27
C SER A 378 16.34 2.10 7.92
N HIS A 379 15.75 2.58 6.83
CA HIS A 379 14.46 2.10 6.37
C HIS A 379 14.55 0.65 5.82
N LEU A 380 15.60 0.27 5.10
CA LEU A 380 15.81 -1.12 4.67
C LEU A 380 15.97 -2.08 5.85
N ILE A 381 16.73 -1.63 6.87
CA ILE A 381 16.91 -2.37 8.13
C ILE A 381 15.57 -2.52 8.85
N LYS A 382 14.78 -1.43 8.95
CA LYS A 382 13.43 -1.45 9.51
C LYS A 382 12.54 -2.51 8.88
N VAL A 383 12.46 -2.54 7.56
CA VAL A 383 11.58 -3.48 6.83
C VAL A 383 11.96 -4.92 7.13
N ARG A 384 13.26 -5.23 7.10
CA ARG A 384 13.76 -6.58 7.34
C ARG A 384 13.48 -7.05 8.77
N LEU A 385 13.88 -6.25 9.76
CA LEU A 385 13.76 -6.61 11.18
C LEU A 385 12.31 -6.56 11.65
N GLY A 386 11.58 -5.56 11.18
CA GLY A 386 10.16 -5.39 11.43
C GLY A 386 9.35 -6.60 10.97
N TYR A 387 9.59 -7.13 9.77
CA TYR A 387 8.89 -8.35 9.33
C TYR A 387 9.31 -9.60 10.10
N ALA A 388 10.56 -9.73 10.54
CA ALA A 388 10.95 -10.80 11.45
C ALA A 388 10.15 -10.71 12.77
N TYR A 389 9.91 -9.50 13.27
CA TYR A 389 9.10 -9.23 14.46
C TYR A 389 7.61 -9.52 14.24
N ILE A 390 6.92 -8.76 13.38
CA ILE A 390 5.45 -8.82 13.29
C ILE A 390 4.93 -10.17 12.78
N LEU A 391 5.70 -10.88 11.96
CA LEU A 391 5.29 -12.19 11.44
C LEU A 391 5.48 -13.32 12.44
N THR A 392 6.30 -13.15 13.47
CA THR A 392 6.51 -14.16 14.52
C THR A 392 5.72 -13.85 15.79
N HIS A 393 5.36 -12.59 16.05
CA HIS A 393 4.68 -12.15 17.26
C HIS A 393 3.14 -12.28 17.20
N PRO A 394 2.42 -12.08 18.31
CA PRO A 394 0.95 -12.06 18.35
C PRO A 394 0.35 -10.93 17.50
N GLY A 395 -0.97 -10.79 17.53
CA GLY A 395 -1.68 -9.91 16.62
C GLY A 395 -1.80 -10.43 15.19
N THR A 396 -2.37 -9.57 14.35
CA THR A 396 -2.65 -9.85 12.94
C THR A 396 -1.70 -9.02 12.08
N PRO A 397 -0.60 -9.59 11.56
CA PRO A 397 0.35 -8.82 10.78
C PRO A 397 -0.20 -8.47 9.39
N SER A 398 -0.04 -7.20 9.01
CA SER A 398 -0.31 -6.65 7.68
C SER A 398 1.02 -6.42 6.95
N ILE A 399 1.10 -6.93 5.72
CA ILE A 399 2.28 -6.82 4.86
C ILE A 399 1.99 -5.78 3.79
N PHE A 400 2.88 -4.80 3.64
CA PHE A 400 2.74 -3.76 2.65
C PHE A 400 3.08 -4.27 1.24
N TYR A 401 2.29 -3.87 0.24
CA TYR A 401 2.39 -4.37 -1.12
C TYR A 401 3.79 -4.17 -1.71
N ASP A 402 4.35 -2.96 -1.61
CA ASP A 402 5.65 -2.64 -2.21
C ASP A 402 6.77 -3.49 -1.61
N HIS A 403 6.74 -3.74 -0.30
CA HIS A 403 7.73 -4.60 0.36
C HIS A 403 7.64 -6.06 -0.11
N PHE A 404 6.44 -6.52 -0.48
CA PHE A 404 6.21 -7.88 -0.93
C PHE A 404 6.53 -8.03 -2.42
N VAL A 405 5.91 -7.24 -3.28
CA VAL A 405 5.99 -7.38 -4.74
C VAL A 405 7.21 -6.66 -5.32
N GLU A 406 7.45 -5.41 -4.93
CA GLU A 406 8.45 -4.57 -5.59
C GLU A 406 9.87 -4.84 -5.09
N TRP A 407 10.01 -5.19 -3.81
CA TRP A 407 11.31 -5.38 -3.15
C TRP A 407 11.79 -6.82 -3.15
N GLY A 408 10.99 -7.74 -3.70
CA GLY A 408 11.34 -9.14 -3.86
C GLY A 408 11.26 -9.89 -2.54
N TRP A 409 10.03 -10.18 -2.10
CA TRP A 409 9.78 -11.17 -1.05
C TRP A 409 10.56 -12.46 -1.34
N PRO A 410 11.08 -13.18 -0.32
CA PRO A 410 11.90 -14.35 -0.60
C PRO A 410 11.09 -15.38 -1.41
N LYS A 411 11.67 -15.76 -2.55
CA LYS A 411 11.03 -16.61 -3.56
C LYS A 411 10.84 -18.07 -3.14
N ASP A 412 11.36 -18.47 -1.97
CA ASP A 412 11.10 -19.78 -1.39
C ASP A 412 10.00 -19.66 -0.32
N PRO A 413 8.73 -20.00 -0.66
CA PRO A 413 7.60 -19.86 0.26
C PRO A 413 7.79 -20.65 1.55
N LYS A 414 8.53 -21.77 1.52
CA LYS A 414 8.73 -22.63 2.71
C LYS A 414 9.59 -21.97 3.77
N ARG A 415 10.48 -21.05 3.37
CA ARG A 415 11.37 -20.32 4.27
C ARG A 415 10.85 -18.92 4.63
N ASN A 416 9.65 -18.55 4.16
CA ASN A 416 9.04 -17.27 4.51
C ASN A 416 8.52 -17.28 5.95
N SER A 417 8.65 -16.15 6.65
CA SER A 417 8.18 -16.02 8.04
C SER A 417 6.67 -16.20 8.17
N THR A 418 5.90 -15.93 7.11
CA THR A 418 4.46 -16.25 7.04
C THR A 418 4.20 -17.76 7.07
N ALA A 419 5.00 -18.55 6.35
CA ALA A 419 4.89 -20.01 6.37
C ALA A 419 5.35 -20.59 7.72
N ILE A 420 6.40 -20.02 8.33
CA ILE A 420 6.85 -20.37 9.69
C ILE A 420 5.71 -20.10 10.69
N ARG A 421 5.11 -18.90 10.62
CA ARG A 421 3.97 -18.51 11.46
C ARG A 421 2.83 -19.53 11.35
N ALA A 422 2.42 -19.83 10.11
CA ALA A 422 1.30 -20.71 9.83
C ALA A 422 1.53 -22.14 10.34
N ARG A 423 2.69 -22.76 10.03
CA ARG A 423 2.94 -24.17 10.40
C ARG A 423 3.13 -24.38 11.90
N ASN A 424 3.56 -23.36 12.65
CA ASN A 424 3.59 -23.41 14.12
C ASN A 424 2.25 -23.05 14.76
N GLY A 425 1.25 -22.64 13.97
CA GLY A 425 -0.04 -22.19 14.48
C GLY A 425 0.05 -20.91 15.31
N ILE A 426 1.04 -20.06 15.06
CA ILE A 426 1.14 -18.74 15.70
C ILE A 426 -0.01 -17.89 15.18
N ASN A 427 -0.73 -17.26 16.11
CA ASN A 427 -1.95 -16.52 15.83
C ASN A 427 -2.04 -15.25 16.68
N SER A 428 -3.15 -14.53 16.55
CA SER A 428 -3.31 -13.23 17.22
C SER A 428 -3.33 -13.30 18.74
N LYS A 429 -3.53 -14.48 19.34
CA LYS A 429 -3.55 -14.72 20.79
C LYS A 429 -2.32 -15.45 21.31
N SER A 430 -1.33 -15.68 20.45
CA SER A 430 -0.08 -16.32 20.87
C SER A 430 0.55 -15.57 22.05
N SER A 431 1.28 -16.30 22.86
CA SER A 431 2.01 -15.80 24.02
C SER A 431 3.43 -15.41 23.62
N VAL A 432 3.97 -14.36 24.25
CA VAL A 432 5.36 -13.93 24.07
C VAL A 432 6.06 -13.90 25.42
N THR A 433 7.26 -14.49 25.45
CA THR A 433 8.24 -14.32 26.51
C THR A 433 9.47 -13.65 25.91
N ILE A 434 9.75 -12.41 26.33
CA ILE A 434 10.94 -11.67 25.89
C ILE A 434 12.14 -12.20 26.67
N LEU A 435 13.12 -12.76 25.94
CA LEU A 435 14.34 -13.34 26.49
C LEU A 435 15.44 -12.29 26.64
N ALA A 436 15.54 -11.36 25.68
CA ALA A 436 16.47 -10.23 25.72
C ALA A 436 15.88 -9.00 25.03
N ALA A 437 16.17 -7.82 25.56
CA ALA A 437 15.82 -6.53 24.98
C ALA A 437 16.88 -5.51 25.40
N GLU A 438 17.92 -5.42 24.59
CA GLU A 438 19.11 -4.58 24.77
C GLU A 438 19.25 -3.66 23.56
N GLY A 439 20.25 -2.76 23.52
CA GLY A 439 20.44 -1.90 22.34
C GLY A 439 20.73 -2.70 21.07
N ASP A 440 21.51 -3.78 21.22
CA ASP A 440 22.03 -4.58 20.12
C ASP A 440 21.45 -6.01 20.00
N LEU A 441 20.40 -6.32 20.75
CA LEU A 441 19.71 -7.60 20.69
C LEU A 441 18.27 -7.45 21.17
N TYR A 442 17.33 -7.90 20.35
CA TYR A 442 16.01 -8.30 20.84
C TYR A 442 15.79 -9.77 20.52
N MET A 443 15.28 -10.52 21.50
CA MET A 443 15.04 -11.95 21.38
C MET A 443 13.78 -12.36 22.14
N ALA A 444 12.94 -13.16 21.51
CA ALA A 444 11.66 -13.58 22.08
C ALA A 444 11.31 -15.03 21.74
N ASN A 445 10.69 -15.73 22.68
CA ASN A 445 10.04 -17.01 22.50
C ASN A 445 8.53 -16.79 22.33
N ILE A 446 7.94 -17.41 21.30
CA ILE A 446 6.53 -17.35 20.98
C ILE A 446 5.92 -18.75 21.06
N ASP A 447 4.93 -18.90 21.93
CA ASP A 447 4.19 -20.15 22.21
C ASP A 447 5.05 -21.37 22.57
N ASP A 448 6.32 -21.20 22.95
CA ASP A 448 7.29 -22.29 23.11
C ASP A 448 7.43 -23.15 21.82
N LYS A 449 7.26 -22.50 20.67
CA LYS A 449 7.35 -23.10 19.32
C LYS A 449 8.34 -22.39 18.43
N ILE A 450 8.41 -21.07 18.53
CA ILE A 450 9.33 -20.24 17.77
C ILE A 450 10.20 -19.44 18.72
N VAL A 451 11.48 -19.34 18.41
CA VAL A 451 12.35 -18.29 18.96
C VAL A 451 12.76 -17.39 17.83
N MET A 452 12.81 -16.08 18.06
CA MET A 452 13.27 -15.11 17.07
C MET A 452 14.26 -14.15 17.69
N LYS A 453 15.20 -13.66 16.88
CA LYS A 453 16.08 -12.53 17.21
C LYS A 453 16.15 -11.51 16.09
N VAL A 454 16.44 -10.27 16.44
CA VAL A 454 16.84 -9.19 15.53
C VAL A 454 18.11 -8.50 16.05
N TRP A 455 18.84 -7.85 15.14
CA TRP A 455 20.15 -7.19 15.28
C TRP A 455 21.39 -8.13 15.21
N PRO A 456 22.63 -7.60 14.99
CA PRO A 456 23.81 -8.33 14.55
C PRO A 456 24.52 -9.09 15.67
N ARG A 457 24.12 -9.04 16.96
CA ARG A 457 24.86 -9.72 18.03
C ARG A 457 24.96 -11.22 17.75
N LEU A 458 26.11 -11.72 17.32
CA LEU A 458 26.24 -13.12 16.88
C LEU A 458 26.37 -14.10 18.05
N ASP A 459 27.14 -13.72 19.06
CA ASP A 459 27.33 -14.53 20.27
C ASP A 459 26.12 -14.37 21.20
N LEU A 460 25.35 -15.45 21.33
CA LEU A 460 24.15 -15.50 22.16
C LEU A 460 24.43 -16.15 23.53
N GLY A 461 25.60 -16.76 23.74
CA GLY A 461 25.90 -17.52 24.96
C GLY A 461 24.75 -18.46 25.36
N ASP A 462 24.27 -18.32 26.59
CA ASP A 462 23.18 -19.12 27.16
C ASP A 462 21.80 -18.89 26.51
N LEU A 463 21.67 -17.84 25.68
CA LEU A 463 20.44 -17.56 24.93
C LEU A 463 20.36 -18.35 23.61
N ASP A 464 21.42 -19.04 23.18
CA ASP A 464 21.42 -19.78 21.91
C ASP A 464 20.38 -20.92 21.92
N PRO A 465 19.32 -20.86 21.08
CA PRO A 465 18.28 -21.88 21.07
C PRO A 465 18.76 -23.23 20.52
N THR A 466 19.86 -23.25 19.76
CA THR A 466 20.40 -24.49 19.17
C THR A 466 21.03 -25.42 20.19
N ASN A 467 21.40 -24.90 21.36
CA ASN A 467 21.78 -25.70 22.53
C ASN A 467 20.56 -26.35 23.21
N SER A 468 19.35 -26.04 22.74
CA SER A 468 18.07 -26.59 23.17
C SER A 468 17.39 -27.37 22.02
N ASN A 469 16.10 -27.71 22.19
CA ASN A 469 15.36 -28.47 21.18
C ASN A 469 14.85 -27.63 19.98
N PHE A 470 15.68 -26.73 19.43
CA PHE A 470 15.32 -25.84 18.33
C PHE A 470 16.32 -25.92 17.16
N HIS A 471 15.85 -25.72 15.94
CA HIS A 471 16.66 -25.62 14.73
C HIS A 471 16.40 -24.30 13.99
N VAL A 472 17.40 -23.81 13.23
CA VAL A 472 17.25 -22.58 12.44
C VAL A 472 16.28 -22.83 11.28
N ALA A 473 15.16 -22.11 11.28
CA ALA A 473 14.16 -22.16 10.22
C ALA A 473 14.41 -21.11 9.13
N ARG A 474 14.90 -19.93 9.54
CA ARG A 474 15.22 -18.81 8.64
C ARG A 474 16.27 -17.91 9.28
N SER A 475 17.17 -17.38 8.46
CA SER A 475 18.07 -16.29 8.85
C SER A 475 18.28 -15.33 7.68
N GLY A 476 18.77 -14.14 7.98
CA GLY A 476 19.28 -13.15 7.04
C GLY A 476 20.17 -12.17 7.78
N ASP A 477 20.64 -11.11 7.14
CA ASP A 477 21.49 -10.15 7.87
C ASP A 477 20.68 -9.52 9.01
N ASP A 478 21.22 -9.71 10.21
CA ASP A 478 20.72 -9.19 11.49
C ASP A 478 19.38 -9.79 11.96
N PHE A 479 18.97 -10.96 11.48
CA PHE A 479 17.86 -11.68 12.12
C PHE A 479 17.98 -13.21 11.98
N ALA A 480 17.39 -13.93 12.93
CA ALA A 480 17.21 -15.37 12.83
C ALA A 480 15.90 -15.80 13.52
N VAL A 481 15.30 -16.86 12.98
CA VAL A 481 14.08 -17.50 13.48
C VAL A 481 14.36 -18.99 13.60
N TRP A 482 14.10 -19.53 14.78
CA TRP A 482 14.22 -20.94 15.09
C TRP A 482 12.85 -21.55 15.35
N GLU A 483 12.70 -22.82 14.99
CA GLU A 483 11.53 -23.63 15.29
C GLU A 483 11.92 -24.75 16.23
N ARG A 484 10.99 -25.12 17.11
CA ARG A 484 11.17 -26.28 17.97
C ARG A 484 11.14 -27.53 17.11
N ASN A 485 12.03 -28.49 17.37
CA ASN A 485 11.95 -29.79 16.73
C ASN A 485 10.66 -30.49 17.21
N GLU A 486 9.90 -31.07 16.29
CA GLU A 486 8.86 -32.01 16.67
C GLU A 486 9.52 -33.16 17.42
N LEU A 487 9.09 -33.42 18.66
CA LEU A 487 9.41 -34.68 19.31
C LEU A 487 8.89 -35.78 18.39
N GLU A 488 9.74 -36.70 17.95
CA GLU A 488 9.28 -37.97 17.39
C GLU A 488 8.21 -38.49 18.34
N LYS A 489 6.95 -38.53 17.87
CA LYS A 489 5.88 -39.18 18.61
C LYS A 489 6.36 -40.61 18.80
N ALA A 490 6.78 -40.96 20.00
CA ALA A 490 7.12 -42.33 20.37
C ALA A 490 5.99 -43.23 19.88
N CYS A 491 6.37 -44.24 19.08
CA CYS A 491 5.49 -45.17 18.38
C CYS A 491 4.37 -45.77 19.23
#